data_AF-A0A4U6U281-F1
#
_entry.id   AF-A0A4U6U281-F1
#
_cell.length_a   1.000
_cell.length_b   1.000
_cell.length_c   1.000
_cell.angle_alpha   90.00
_cell.angle_beta   90.00
_cell.angle_gamma   90.00
#
_symmetry.space_group_name_H-M   'P 1'
#
loop_
_entity.id
_entity.type
_entity.pdbx_description
1 polymer ?
#
loop_
_entity_poly.entity_id
_entity_poly.type
_entity_poly.pdbx_seq_one_letter_code
_entity_poly.pdbx_strand_id
1 'polypeptide(L)'
;MIEDLFAIRKARFRGHPPVRAELDLIEADDQVTHQVELSSSLEHGDELDPEVHLDVFEPSPSFAQDEAAYEDLKRTIIGSAGDENLDQDQDQCSDDDDEASGDESAETELTIRDDTDTDLINLRRTIYLTLMSSVGSEEAGHKLLSVVRPGQELELCTVLVECCKKEKSYTSYYGLAQRLCAIDRA
;
A
#
# COMPACT_ATOMS: atom_id res chain seq x y z
N MET A 1 23.05 0.83 -30.01
CA MET A 1 24.11 1.49 -30.81
C MET A 1 24.42 2.87 -30.24
N ILE A 2 25.50 3.54 -30.65
CA ILE A 2 25.89 4.87 -30.12
C ILE A 2 24.76 5.91 -30.29
N GLU A 3 23.99 5.80 -31.37
CA GLU A 3 22.84 6.67 -31.68
C GLU A 3 21.74 6.60 -30.60
N ASP A 4 21.47 5.40 -30.08
CA ASP A 4 20.49 5.18 -29.00
C ASP A 4 20.96 5.84 -27.69
N LEU A 5 22.27 5.76 -27.39
CA LEU A 5 22.85 6.41 -26.22
C LEU A 5 22.69 7.94 -26.29
N PHE A 6 22.87 8.53 -27.48
CA PHE A 6 22.61 9.95 -27.70
C PHE A 6 21.13 10.31 -27.54
N ALA A 7 20.22 9.44 -27.97
CA ALA A 7 18.78 9.65 -27.76
C ALA A 7 18.43 9.64 -26.26
N ILE A 8 18.94 8.67 -25.50
CA ILE A 8 18.74 8.57 -24.04
C ILE A 8 19.31 9.79 -23.33
N ARG A 9 20.53 10.23 -23.68
CA ARG A 9 21.16 11.43 -23.11
C ARG A 9 20.35 12.69 -23.42
N LYS A 10 19.86 12.86 -24.66
CA LYS A 10 18.98 13.98 -25.04
C LYS A 10 17.66 13.96 -24.26
N ALA A 11 17.14 12.78 -23.97
CA ALA A 11 15.96 12.59 -23.14
C ALA A 11 16.24 12.71 -21.62
N ARG A 12 17.46 13.10 -21.21
CA ARG A 12 17.90 13.19 -19.80
C ARG A 12 17.66 11.91 -19.01
N PHE A 13 17.92 10.75 -19.63
CA PHE A 13 17.77 9.43 -18.99
C PHE A 13 16.35 9.14 -18.48
N ARG A 14 15.32 9.75 -19.09
CA ARG A 14 13.92 9.44 -18.77
C ARG A 14 13.63 7.96 -18.97
N GLY A 15 13.23 7.26 -17.91
CA GLY A 15 13.03 5.80 -17.90
C GLY A 15 14.21 5.00 -17.35
N HIS A 16 15.33 5.65 -17.05
CA HIS A 16 16.52 5.05 -16.45
C HIS A 16 16.91 5.83 -15.18
N PRO A 17 16.10 5.77 -14.11
CA PRO A 17 16.47 6.38 -12.85
C PRO A 17 17.75 5.73 -12.29
N PRO A 18 18.62 6.50 -11.61
CA PRO A 18 19.88 5.97 -11.07
C PRO A 18 19.66 4.89 -10.00
N VAL A 19 18.62 5.05 -9.17
CA VAL A 19 18.16 4.06 -8.20
C VAL A 19 16.64 3.93 -8.38
N ARG A 20 16.12 2.69 -8.35
CA ARG A 20 14.67 2.46 -8.37
C ARG A 20 14.11 2.81 -7.00
N ALA A 21 12.92 3.41 -6.94
CA ALA A 21 12.33 3.84 -5.67
C ALA A 21 12.17 2.72 -4.63
N GLU A 22 11.90 1.49 -5.08
CA GLU A 22 11.81 0.30 -4.21
C GLU A 22 13.16 -0.17 -3.64
N LEU A 23 14.28 0.32 -4.18
CA LEU A 23 15.65 -0.06 -3.79
C LEU A 23 16.36 1.07 -3.01
N ASP A 24 15.72 2.22 -2.82
CA ASP A 24 16.28 3.37 -2.10
C ASP A 24 15.97 3.23 -0.60
N LEU A 25 16.69 2.32 0.06
CA LEU A 25 16.43 1.91 1.45
C LEU A 25 17.43 2.45 2.48
N ILE A 26 18.55 3.03 2.02
CA ILE A 26 19.69 3.39 2.86
C ILE A 26 19.90 4.90 2.78
N GLU A 27 19.94 5.56 3.94
CA GLU A 27 20.21 6.98 4.03
C GLU A 27 21.61 7.32 3.50
N ALA A 28 21.76 8.51 2.92
CA ALA A 28 23.02 8.90 2.26
C ALA A 28 24.22 8.93 3.22
N ASP A 29 23.99 9.22 4.50
CA ASP A 29 25.04 9.29 5.52
C ASP A 29 25.54 7.90 5.95
N ASP A 30 24.73 6.85 5.76
CA ASP A 30 25.07 5.46 6.07
C ASP A 30 25.68 4.69 4.89
N GLN A 31 25.72 5.31 3.70
CA GLN A 31 26.28 4.69 2.50
C GLN A 31 27.81 4.68 2.51
N VAL A 32 28.40 3.48 2.52
CA VAL A 32 29.86 3.29 2.39
C VAL A 32 30.22 3.06 0.91
N THR A 33 30.97 3.98 0.31
CA THR A 33 31.42 3.87 -1.08
C THR A 33 32.84 3.30 -1.16
N HIS A 34 32.99 2.08 -1.67
CA HIS A 34 34.29 1.46 -1.93
C HIS A 34 34.85 1.89 -3.30
N GLN A 35 36.13 2.29 -3.34
CA GLN A 35 36.82 2.63 -4.58
C GLN A 35 37.57 1.39 -5.09
N VAL A 36 37.11 0.82 -6.20
CA VAL A 36 37.71 -0.36 -6.83
C VAL A 36 38.19 0.02 -8.22
N GLU A 37 39.48 -0.19 -8.51
CA GLU A 37 40.06 0.06 -9.81
C GLU A 37 40.04 -1.19 -10.69
N LEU A 38 39.80 -1.01 -11.99
CA LEU A 38 39.72 -2.11 -12.98
C LEU A 38 41.06 -2.35 -13.70
N SER A 39 42.18 -1.81 -13.20
CA SER A 39 43.44 -1.82 -13.93
C SER A 39 43.96 -3.26 -14.12
N SER A 40 43.91 -3.73 -15.36
CA SER A 40 44.40 -5.05 -15.79
C SER A 40 45.94 -5.15 -15.83
N SER A 41 46.65 -4.15 -15.33
CA SER A 41 48.11 -4.07 -15.31
C SER A 41 48.60 -4.05 -13.86
N LEU A 42 48.48 -5.19 -13.21
CA LEU A 42 49.07 -5.48 -11.91
C LEU A 42 50.59 -5.64 -12.06
N GLU A 43 51.31 -4.52 -12.11
CA GLU A 43 52.76 -4.55 -11.85
C GLU A 43 53.07 -4.53 -10.34
N HIS A 44 52.07 -4.28 -9.48
CA HIS A 44 52.24 -4.17 -8.04
C HIS A 44 51.00 -4.73 -7.29
N GLY A 45 51.03 -6.02 -6.94
CA GLY A 45 50.46 -6.60 -5.71
C GLY A 45 48.95 -6.57 -5.42
N ASP A 46 48.15 -5.72 -6.06
CA ASP A 46 46.76 -5.47 -5.66
C ASP A 46 45.75 -6.26 -6.52
N GLU A 47 45.97 -7.57 -6.66
CA GLU A 47 44.97 -8.44 -7.30
C GLU A 47 43.75 -8.55 -6.38
N LEU A 48 42.55 -8.31 -6.92
CA LEU A 48 41.31 -8.49 -6.17
C LEU A 48 41.14 -9.97 -5.86
N ASP A 49 41.27 -10.35 -4.59
CA ASP A 49 40.99 -11.71 -4.13
C ASP A 49 39.47 -11.93 -4.09
N PRO A 50 38.92 -12.88 -4.87
CA PRO A 50 37.51 -13.20 -4.80
C PRO A 50 37.10 -13.99 -3.54
N GLU A 51 38.05 -14.44 -2.72
CA GLU A 51 37.81 -15.15 -1.45
C GLU A 51 36.87 -16.38 -1.57
N VAL A 52 36.88 -17.07 -2.72
CA VAL A 52 35.98 -18.20 -3.04
C VAL A 52 36.00 -19.33 -2.01
N HIS A 53 37.05 -19.43 -1.20
CA HIS A 53 37.14 -20.40 -0.11
C HIS A 53 36.03 -20.19 0.95
N LEU A 54 35.50 -18.98 1.12
CA LEU A 54 34.41 -18.68 2.05
C LEU A 54 33.05 -19.26 1.60
N ASP A 55 32.88 -19.60 0.32
CA ASP A 55 31.66 -20.23 -0.20
C ASP A 55 31.56 -21.72 0.17
N VAL A 56 32.66 -22.33 0.63
CA VAL A 56 32.73 -23.73 1.02
C VAL A 56 32.68 -23.83 2.54
N PHE A 57 31.79 -24.69 3.05
CA PHE A 57 31.69 -24.92 4.48
C PHE A 57 32.98 -25.53 5.03
N GLU A 58 33.63 -24.81 5.95
CA GLU A 58 34.76 -25.28 6.74
C GLU A 58 34.45 -25.12 8.24
N PRO A 59 34.68 -26.16 9.07
CA PRO A 59 34.39 -26.08 10.50
C PRO A 59 35.35 -25.12 11.20
N SER A 60 34.82 -24.05 11.79
CA SER A 60 35.61 -23.10 12.57
C SER A 60 35.98 -23.66 13.96
N PRO A 61 37.24 -23.55 14.40
CA PRO A 61 37.64 -23.89 15.77
C PRO A 61 37.13 -22.87 16.81
N SER A 62 36.79 -21.64 16.38
CA SER A 62 36.30 -20.54 17.22
C SER A 62 34.79 -20.32 17.10
N PHE A 63 34.05 -21.25 16.50
CA PHE A 63 32.62 -21.13 16.21
C PHE A 63 31.78 -20.50 17.33
N ALA A 64 31.94 -20.96 18.58
CA ALA A 64 31.16 -20.44 19.71
C ALA A 64 31.44 -18.96 20.03
N GLN A 65 32.65 -18.46 19.77
CA GLN A 65 33.00 -17.05 19.95
C GLN A 65 32.50 -16.20 18.78
N ASP A 66 32.62 -16.73 17.56
CA ASP A 66 32.20 -16.05 16.33
C ASP A 66 30.67 -15.88 16.30
N GLU A 67 29.91 -16.90 16.71
CA GLU A 67 28.45 -16.84 16.89
C GLU A 67 28.03 -15.79 17.92
N ALA A 68 28.70 -15.75 19.09
CA ALA A 68 28.40 -14.77 20.11
C ALA A 68 28.66 -13.33 19.62
N ALA A 69 29.76 -13.12 18.90
CA ALA A 69 30.09 -11.82 18.30
C ALA A 69 29.08 -11.42 17.21
N TYR A 70 28.58 -12.39 16.42
CA TYR A 70 27.56 -12.16 15.41
C TYR A 70 26.21 -11.76 16.04
N GLU A 71 25.77 -12.45 17.10
CA GLU A 71 24.54 -12.11 17.81
C GLU A 71 24.60 -10.71 18.45
N ASP A 72 25.75 -10.33 19.01
CA ASP A 72 25.96 -8.97 19.52
C ASP A 72 25.87 -7.91 18.39
N LEU A 73 26.44 -8.21 17.21
CA LEU A 73 26.37 -7.34 16.03
C LEU A 73 24.92 -7.23 15.50
N LYS A 74 24.22 -8.36 15.38
CA LYS A 74 22.83 -8.44 14.93
C LYS A 74 21.92 -7.59 15.83
N ARG A 75 22.07 -7.72 17.15
CA ARG A 75 21.35 -6.90 18.14
C ARG A 75 21.65 -5.42 17.99
N THR A 76 22.90 -5.06 17.66
CA THR A 76 23.31 -3.67 17.46
C THR A 76 22.68 -3.05 16.21
N ILE A 77 22.57 -3.81 15.12
CA ILE A 77 22.07 -3.33 13.82
C ILE A 77 20.54 -3.27 13.78
N ILE A 78 19.87 -4.33 14.24
CA ILE A 78 18.41 -4.51 14.10
C ILE A 78 17.65 -4.07 15.37
N GLY A 79 18.34 -4.02 16.52
CA GLY A 79 17.71 -3.79 17.82
C GLY A 79 17.10 -5.06 18.42
N SER A 80 16.84 -5.05 19.73
CA SER A 80 16.30 -6.21 20.46
C SER A 80 14.82 -6.50 20.20
N ALA A 81 14.08 -5.62 19.54
CA ALA A 81 12.65 -5.79 19.23
C ALA A 81 12.39 -6.60 17.95
N GLY A 82 13.41 -6.80 17.12
CA GLY A 82 13.30 -7.63 15.90
C GLY A 82 13.35 -9.13 16.16
N ASP A 83 13.73 -9.55 17.37
CA ASP A 83 13.94 -10.96 17.73
C ASP A 83 12.63 -11.66 18.17
N GLU A 84 11.64 -10.90 18.63
CA GLU A 84 10.37 -11.46 19.14
C GLU A 84 9.42 -11.97 18.04
N ASN A 85 9.71 -11.68 16.77
CA ASN A 85 8.86 -12.02 15.62
C ASN A 85 9.40 -13.18 14.76
N LEU A 86 10.54 -13.79 15.09
CA LEU A 86 11.18 -14.81 14.25
C LEU A 86 11.14 -16.24 14.82
N ASP A 87 10.69 -16.42 16.07
CA ASP A 87 10.69 -17.72 16.76
C ASP A 87 9.28 -18.35 16.98
N GLN A 88 8.21 -17.78 16.42
CA GLN A 88 6.83 -18.25 16.69
C GLN A 88 6.26 -19.32 15.75
N ASP A 89 7.06 -19.91 14.84
CA ASP A 89 6.59 -20.93 13.88
C ASP A 89 7.08 -22.36 14.19
N GLN A 90 7.18 -22.74 15.48
CA GLN A 90 7.35 -24.14 15.88
C GLN A 90 6.33 -24.57 16.96
N ASP A 91 5.34 -25.33 16.50
CA ASP A 91 4.55 -26.34 17.22
C ASP A 91 3.98 -25.98 18.61
N GLN A 92 2.65 -25.82 18.69
CA GLN A 92 1.89 -26.41 19.81
C GLN A 92 0.38 -26.55 19.54
N CYS A 93 -0.04 -27.81 19.45
CA CYS A 93 -1.41 -28.26 19.63
C CYS A 93 -1.57 -28.71 21.10
N SER A 94 -2.29 -27.96 21.94
CA SER A 94 -3.09 -28.49 23.06
C SER A 94 -3.93 -27.40 23.71
N ASP A 95 -5.21 -27.73 23.86
CA ASP A 95 -6.29 -27.09 24.61
C ASP A 95 -6.00 -27.05 26.14
N ASP A 96 -6.28 -25.94 26.81
CA ASP A 96 -7.30 -25.76 27.88
C ASP A 96 -6.97 -24.62 28.89
N ASP A 97 -8.05 -24.01 29.39
CA ASP A 97 -8.27 -22.77 30.17
C ASP A 97 -7.34 -22.41 31.37
N ASP A 98 -7.06 -21.11 31.56
CA ASP A 98 -7.62 -20.27 32.66
C ASP A 98 -6.89 -18.90 32.83
N GLU A 99 -7.72 -17.85 32.83
CA GLU A 99 -7.61 -16.46 33.35
C GLU A 99 -6.37 -16.04 34.20
N ALA A 100 -5.70 -14.95 33.78
CA ALA A 100 -5.47 -13.74 34.61
C ALA A 100 -4.51 -12.72 33.95
N SER A 101 -5.08 -11.58 33.57
CA SER A 101 -4.53 -10.21 33.69
C SER A 101 -3.01 -10.00 33.56
N GLY A 102 -2.58 -9.60 32.36
CA GLY A 102 -1.30 -8.94 32.10
C GLY A 102 -1.52 -7.81 31.11
N ASP A 103 -1.26 -6.59 31.56
CA ASP A 103 -1.38 -5.31 30.87
C ASP A 103 -0.49 -5.26 29.61
N GLU A 104 -1.00 -5.77 28.49
CA GLU A 104 -0.36 -5.63 27.19
C GLU A 104 -0.74 -4.28 26.60
N SER A 105 0.21 -3.34 26.71
CA SER A 105 0.24 -2.05 26.04
C SER A 105 0.44 -2.23 24.52
N ALA A 106 -0.45 -3.00 23.89
CA ALA A 106 -0.56 -3.07 22.46
C ALA A 106 -1.37 -1.86 22.02
N GLU A 107 -0.74 -0.95 21.30
CA GLU A 107 -1.43 0.01 20.44
C GLU A 107 -2.14 -0.77 19.32
N THR A 108 -3.14 -1.58 19.68
CA THR A 108 -4.14 -2.06 18.74
C THR A 108 -4.79 -0.80 18.21
N GLU A 109 -4.49 -0.44 16.97
CA GLU A 109 -5.25 0.53 16.19
C GLU A 109 -6.73 0.31 16.54
N LEU A 110 -7.31 1.25 17.30
CA LEU A 110 -8.69 1.14 17.75
C LEU A 110 -9.55 1.30 16.49
N THR A 111 -9.73 0.23 15.73
CA THR A 111 -10.64 0.19 14.59
C THR A 111 -12.05 0.31 15.13
N ILE A 112 -12.52 1.55 15.18
CA ILE A 112 -13.89 1.87 15.57
C ILE A 112 -14.81 1.26 14.52
N ARG A 113 -15.48 0.17 14.90
CA ARG A 113 -16.54 -0.43 14.10
C ARG A 113 -17.80 0.42 14.26
N ASP A 114 -18.16 1.13 13.20
CA ASP A 114 -19.41 1.88 13.14
C ASP A 114 -20.54 0.95 12.65
N ASP A 115 -21.40 0.50 13.58
CA ASP A 115 -22.63 -0.23 13.26
C ASP A 115 -23.81 0.73 13.00
N THR A 116 -23.57 2.04 12.94
CA THR A 116 -24.59 3.03 12.61
C THR A 116 -24.55 3.35 11.11
N ASP A 117 -25.65 3.11 10.40
CA ASP A 117 -25.81 3.43 8.96
C ASP A 117 -25.91 4.95 8.69
N THR A 118 -25.20 5.78 9.46
CA THR A 118 -25.31 7.24 9.43
C THR A 118 -24.93 7.81 8.08
N ASP A 119 -23.85 7.33 7.48
CA ASP A 119 -23.39 7.75 6.16
C ASP A 119 -24.37 7.39 5.05
N LEU A 120 -24.96 6.19 5.11
CA LEU A 120 -26.00 5.77 4.16
C LEU A 120 -27.25 6.65 4.29
N ILE A 121 -27.68 6.95 5.51
CA ILE A 121 -28.82 7.83 5.76
C ILE A 121 -28.53 9.25 5.26
N ASN A 122 -27.32 9.76 5.48
CA ASN A 122 -26.90 11.09 5.02
C ASN A 122 -26.83 11.17 3.49
N LEU A 123 -26.34 10.12 2.83
CA LEU A 123 -26.34 10.01 1.38
C LEU A 123 -27.77 10.04 0.83
N ARG A 124 -28.67 9.20 1.36
CA ARG A 124 -30.09 9.15 0.94
C ARG A 124 -30.78 10.50 1.12
N ARG A 125 -30.53 11.19 2.24
CA ARG A 125 -31.04 12.55 2.50
C ARG A 125 -30.54 13.56 1.47
N THR A 126 -29.25 13.53 1.16
CA THR A 126 -28.64 14.43 0.18
C THR A 126 -29.26 14.22 -1.20
N ILE A 127 -29.35 12.97 -1.66
CA ILE A 127 -29.96 12.61 -2.95
C ILE A 127 -31.42 13.08 -3.01
N TYR A 128 -32.21 12.83 -1.96
CA TYR A 128 -33.60 13.27 -1.87
C TYR A 128 -33.74 14.80 -1.96
N LEU A 129 -32.91 15.54 -1.21
CA LEU A 129 -32.93 17.00 -1.22
C LEU A 129 -32.49 17.56 -2.58
N THR A 130 -31.51 16.95 -3.24
CA THR A 130 -31.09 17.34 -4.60
C THR A 130 -32.22 17.12 -5.61
N LEU A 131 -32.97 16.02 -5.51
CA LEU A 131 -34.14 15.77 -6.36
C LEU A 131 -35.26 16.79 -6.09
N MET A 132 -35.59 17.07 -4.84
CA MET A 132 -36.69 17.98 -4.49
C MET A 132 -36.37 19.48 -4.72
N SER A 133 -35.10 19.86 -4.69
CA SER A 133 -34.65 21.25 -4.88
C SER A 133 -34.38 21.61 -6.34
N SER A 134 -34.31 20.63 -7.23
CA SER A 134 -34.05 20.86 -8.66
C SER A 134 -35.34 21.05 -9.43
N VAL A 135 -35.34 22.01 -10.35
CA VAL A 135 -36.54 22.36 -11.14
C VAL A 135 -36.64 21.49 -12.39
N GLY A 136 -35.49 21.16 -12.99
CA GLY A 136 -35.41 20.37 -14.21
C GLY A 136 -34.68 19.04 -14.01
N SER A 137 -35.09 18.02 -14.78
CA SER A 137 -34.42 16.71 -14.78
C SER A 137 -32.97 16.78 -15.28
N GLU A 138 -32.64 17.71 -16.18
CA GLU A 138 -31.25 18.00 -16.61
C GLU A 138 -30.36 18.38 -15.43
N GLU A 139 -30.81 19.41 -14.68
CA GLU A 139 -30.09 19.98 -13.56
C GLU A 139 -29.93 18.96 -12.43
N ALA A 140 -30.99 18.21 -12.15
CA ALA A 140 -30.99 17.13 -11.18
C ALA A 140 -29.94 16.07 -11.52
N GLY A 141 -29.89 15.62 -12.78
CA GLY A 141 -28.91 14.64 -13.23
C GLY A 141 -27.47 15.12 -13.08
N HIS A 142 -27.19 16.36 -13.50
CA HIS A 142 -25.86 16.96 -13.37
C HIS A 142 -25.43 17.07 -11.90
N LYS A 143 -26.33 17.50 -11.00
CA LYS A 143 -26.03 17.60 -9.56
C LYS A 143 -25.83 16.21 -8.94
N LEU A 144 -26.64 15.22 -9.30
CA LEU A 144 -26.54 13.86 -8.75
C LEU A 144 -25.22 13.18 -9.13
N LEU A 145 -24.71 13.39 -10.35
CA LEU A 145 -23.39 12.91 -10.77
C LEU A 145 -22.24 13.48 -9.92
N SER A 146 -22.40 14.69 -9.38
CA SER A 146 -21.40 15.31 -8.48
C SER A 146 -21.48 14.82 -7.03
N VAL A 147 -22.65 14.33 -6.60
CA VAL A 147 -22.92 13.91 -5.23
C VAL A 147 -22.60 12.42 -5.01
N VAL A 148 -22.84 11.59 -6.01
CA VAL A 148 -22.70 10.13 -5.92
C VAL A 148 -21.30 9.70 -6.32
N ARG A 149 -20.63 8.92 -5.45
CA ARG A 149 -19.33 8.31 -5.76
C ARG A 149 -19.52 6.99 -6.52
N PRO A 150 -18.52 6.56 -7.33
CA PRO A 150 -18.54 5.23 -7.96
C PRO A 150 -18.78 4.13 -6.92
N GLY A 151 -19.75 3.25 -7.18
CA GLY A 151 -20.15 2.18 -6.26
C GLY A 151 -21.36 2.49 -5.35
N GLN A 152 -21.82 3.75 -5.30
CA GLN A 152 -23.03 4.15 -4.54
C GLN A 152 -24.27 4.34 -5.44
N GLU A 153 -24.17 3.95 -6.71
CA GLU A 153 -25.22 4.14 -7.72
C GLU A 153 -26.50 3.35 -7.42
N LEU A 154 -26.39 2.20 -6.76
CA LEU A 154 -27.54 1.39 -6.36
C LEU A 154 -28.46 2.16 -5.39
N GLU A 155 -27.86 2.91 -4.45
CA GLU A 155 -28.62 3.74 -3.50
C GLU A 155 -29.29 4.91 -4.22
N LEU A 156 -28.62 5.50 -5.22
CA LEU A 156 -29.22 6.52 -6.08
C LEU A 156 -30.46 5.99 -6.81
N CYS A 157 -30.36 4.83 -7.46
CA CYS A 157 -31.48 4.19 -8.14
C CYS A 157 -32.62 3.87 -7.17
N THR A 158 -32.30 3.37 -5.98
CA THR A 158 -33.29 3.01 -4.95
C THR A 158 -34.07 4.24 -4.49
N VAL A 159 -33.38 5.32 -4.10
CA VAL A 159 -34.02 6.58 -3.67
C VAL A 159 -34.86 7.17 -4.80
N LEU A 160 -34.37 7.14 -6.05
CA LEU A 160 -35.09 7.69 -7.20
C LEU A 160 -36.42 6.96 -7.45
N VAL A 161 -36.43 5.63 -7.35
CA VAL A 161 -37.65 4.81 -7.46
C VAL A 161 -38.59 5.06 -6.29
N GLU A 162 -38.07 5.16 -5.06
CA GLU A 162 -38.89 5.48 -3.89
C GLU A 162 -39.56 6.86 -3.98
N CYS A 163 -38.84 7.87 -4.48
CA CYS A 163 -39.39 9.20 -4.74
C CYS A 163 -40.52 9.12 -5.78
N CYS A 164 -40.28 8.42 -6.89
CA CYS A 164 -41.28 8.23 -7.93
C CYS A 164 -42.54 7.51 -7.41
N LYS A 165 -42.38 6.55 -6.48
CA LYS A 165 -43.48 5.83 -5.84
C LYS A 165 -44.30 6.70 -4.90
N LYS A 166 -43.69 7.69 -4.23
CA LYS A 166 -44.35 8.57 -3.26
C LYS A 166 -45.14 9.70 -3.91
N GLU A 167 -44.90 10.01 -5.18
CA GLU A 167 -45.69 10.99 -5.91
C GLU A 167 -47.11 10.51 -6.22
N LYS A 168 -48.06 11.45 -6.19
CA LYS A 168 -49.49 11.16 -6.43
C LYS A 168 -49.78 10.76 -7.87
N SER A 169 -48.99 11.27 -8.81
CA SER A 169 -49.10 11.05 -10.25
C SER A 169 -47.70 11.04 -10.85
N TYR A 170 -47.52 10.30 -11.94
CA TYR A 170 -46.23 10.26 -12.63
C TYR A 170 -45.90 11.62 -13.26
N THR A 171 -44.68 12.10 -12.98
CA THR A 171 -44.12 13.32 -13.56
C THR A 171 -42.99 12.95 -14.53
N SER A 172 -42.93 13.61 -15.70
CA SER A 172 -41.86 13.40 -16.70
C SER A 172 -40.44 13.71 -16.18
N TYR A 173 -40.34 14.38 -15.04
CA TYR A 173 -39.11 14.65 -14.30
C TYR A 173 -38.31 13.36 -14.00
N TYR A 174 -38.97 12.26 -13.60
CA TYR A 174 -38.30 10.98 -13.32
C TYR A 174 -37.81 10.25 -14.57
N GLY A 175 -38.09 10.77 -15.76
CA GLY A 175 -37.41 10.39 -17.00
C GLY A 175 -35.88 10.60 -16.94
N LEU A 176 -35.37 11.31 -15.93
CA LEU A 176 -33.96 11.36 -15.57
C LEU A 176 -33.30 9.97 -15.51
N ALA A 177 -34.03 8.93 -15.06
CA ALA A 177 -33.51 7.57 -14.99
C ALA A 177 -32.93 7.08 -16.34
N GLN A 178 -33.60 7.41 -17.46
CA GLN A 178 -33.13 7.04 -18.79
C GLN A 178 -31.75 7.63 -19.10
N ARG A 179 -31.48 8.85 -18.64
CA ARG A 179 -30.20 9.52 -18.87
C ARG A 179 -29.08 8.91 -18.03
N LEU A 180 -29.36 8.63 -16.76
CA LEU A 180 -28.41 7.95 -15.89
C LEU A 180 -28.00 6.59 -16.48
N CYS A 181 -28.95 5.82 -17.01
CA CYS A 181 -28.65 4.56 -17.70
C CYS A 181 -27.87 4.71 -19.03
N ALA A 182 -27.90 5.88 -19.65
CA ALA A 182 -27.22 6.12 -20.92
C ALA A 182 -25.75 6.53 -20.75
N ILE A 183 -25.37 7.04 -19.57
CA ILE A 183 -24.01 7.53 -19.29
C ILE A 183 -23.02 6.37 -19.16
N ASP A 184 -23.43 5.28 -18.52
CA ASP A 184 -22.53 4.16 -18.17
C ASP A 184 -22.38 3.11 -19.30
N ARG A 185 -23.12 3.28 -20.40
CA ARG A 185 -22.98 2.45 -21.63
C ARG A 185 -22.03 3.05 -22.67
N ALA A 186 -21.49 4.24 -22.43
CA ALA A 186 -20.57 4.95 -23.31
C ALA A 186 -19.14 4.87 -22.77
#